data_AF-A0A338P672-F1
#
_entry.id   AF-A0A338P672-F1
#
_cell.length_a   1.000
_cell.length_b   1.000
_cell.length_c   1.000
_cell.angle_alpha   90.00
_cell.angle_beta   90.00
_cell.angle_gamma   90.00
#
_symmetry.space_group_name_H-M   'P 1'
#
loop_
_entity.id
_entity.type
_entity.pdbx_description
1 polymer ?
#
loop_
_entity_poly.entity_id
_entity_poly.type
_entity_poly.pdbx_seq_one_letter_code
_entity_poly.pdbx_strand_id
1 'polypeptide(L)'
;MKEFAYMKALYERKFPVPKPIDYNRHAVIMELINGYPLCQIHHVEDPASVYDEAMELIVKLGNHGLIHGDFNEFNLMLDKDDHITMIDFPQMVSTSHPNAEWYFDRDVKCIREFFMKRFSYESELYPTF
;
A
#
# COMPACT_ATOMS: atom_id res chain seq x y z
N MET A 1 16.00 -0.94 10.38
CA MET A 1 16.94 -1.77 9.58
C MET A 1 16.23 -2.59 8.50
N LYS A 2 15.23 -3.42 8.85
CA LYS A 2 14.39 -4.15 7.87
C LYS A 2 13.61 -3.19 6.96
N GLU A 3 12.92 -2.22 7.55
CA GLU A 3 12.14 -1.21 6.83
C GLU A 3 12.96 -0.44 5.78
N PHE A 4 14.12 0.12 6.13
CA PHE A 4 15.01 0.79 5.17
C PHE A 4 15.40 -0.12 3.99
N ALA A 5 15.68 -1.41 4.24
CA ALA A 5 16.04 -2.35 3.19
C ALA A 5 14.87 -2.64 2.23
N TYR A 6 13.65 -2.83 2.75
CA TYR A 6 12.45 -2.98 1.92
C TYR A 6 12.16 -1.69 1.15
N MET A 7 12.23 -0.53 1.81
CA MET A 7 11.99 0.77 1.20
C MET A 7 12.90 1.00 0.01
N LYS A 8 14.20 0.71 0.19
CA LYS A 8 15.20 0.79 -0.87
C LYS A 8 14.91 -0.18 -2.01
N ALA A 9 14.63 -1.45 -1.69
CA ALA A 9 14.34 -2.46 -2.70
C ALA A 9 13.08 -2.15 -3.53
N LEU A 10 12.03 -1.62 -2.89
CA LEU A 10 10.78 -1.21 -3.52
C LEU A 10 10.98 0.05 -4.36
N TYR A 11 11.65 1.07 -3.81
CA TYR A 11 11.95 2.32 -4.52
C TYR A 11 12.77 2.08 -5.80
N GLU A 12 13.81 1.25 -5.74
CA GLU A 12 14.63 0.87 -6.89
C GLU A 12 13.82 0.16 -7.99
N ARG A 13 12.76 -0.57 -7.60
CA ARG A 13 11.81 -1.26 -8.49
C ARG A 13 10.61 -0.40 -8.92
N LYS A 14 10.68 0.92 -8.68
CA LYS A 14 9.63 1.88 -9.09
C LYS A 14 8.27 1.59 -8.44
N PHE A 15 8.27 1.13 -7.20
CA PHE A 15 7.07 1.17 -6.37
C PHE A 15 6.83 2.60 -5.84
N PRO A 16 5.58 3.01 -5.65
CA PRO A 16 5.27 4.29 -5.02
C PRO A 16 5.49 4.19 -3.50
N VAL A 17 6.73 4.37 -3.10
CA VAL A 17 7.17 4.42 -1.70
C VAL A 17 8.07 5.64 -1.51
N PRO A 18 8.20 6.18 -0.29
CA PRO A 18 9.12 7.29 -0.03
C PRO A 18 10.55 6.95 -0.44
N LYS A 19 11.26 7.91 -1.04
CA LYS A 19 12.70 7.74 -1.29
C LYS A 19 13.44 7.56 0.05
N PRO A 20 14.13 6.43 0.26
CA PRO A 20 14.96 6.27 1.46
C PRO A 20 16.21 7.15 1.37
N ILE A 21 16.54 7.84 2.45
CA ILE A 21 17.69 8.75 2.53
C ILE A 21 18.80 8.13 3.37
N ASP A 22 18.52 7.79 4.64
CA ASP A 22 19.49 7.21 5.55
C ASP A 22 18.80 6.44 6.70
N TYR A 23 19.56 5.71 7.51
CA TYR A 23 19.07 5.12 8.75
C TYR A 23 20.16 5.10 9.84
N ASN A 24 19.75 5.28 11.10
CA ASN A 24 20.64 5.13 12.24
C ASN A 24 19.92 4.43 13.41
N ARG A 25 20.41 3.26 13.82
CA ARG A 25 19.79 2.42 14.85
C ARG A 25 18.31 2.13 14.51
N HIS A 26 17.38 2.80 15.19
CA HIS A 26 15.93 2.64 15.01
C HIS A 26 15.29 3.80 14.22
N ALA A 27 16.07 4.81 13.82
CA ALA A 27 15.59 5.92 13.00
C ALA A 27 15.81 5.64 11.51
N VAL A 28 14.80 5.91 10.69
CA VAL A 28 14.84 5.88 9.23
C VAL A 28 14.48 7.28 8.73
N ILE A 29 15.31 7.83 7.86
CA ILE A 29 15.07 9.11 7.18
C ILE A 29 14.63 8.80 5.75
N MET A 30 13.51 9.39 5.35
CA MET A 30 12.90 9.19 4.04
C MET A 30 12.32 10.51 3.52
N GLU A 31 11.91 10.50 2.26
CA GLU A 31 11.15 11.57 1.63
C GLU A 31 9.84 11.86 2.40
N LEU A 32 9.56 13.14 2.58
CA LEU A 32 8.28 13.58 3.12
C LEU A 32 7.24 13.57 1.99
N ILE A 33 6.24 12.71 2.11
CA ILE A 33 5.11 12.67 1.19
C ILE A 33 4.14 13.79 1.54
N ASN A 34 3.91 14.70 0.58
CA ASN A 34 2.96 15.80 0.73
C ASN A 34 1.55 15.31 0.40
N GLY A 35 0.87 14.79 1.39
CA GLY A 35 -0.48 14.25 1.26
C GLY A 35 -1.07 13.94 2.63
N TYR A 36 -2.22 13.28 2.64
CA TYR A 36 -2.86 12.83 3.87
C TYR A 36 -3.02 11.30 3.84
N PRO A 37 -2.96 10.63 5.00
CA PRO A 37 -3.36 9.23 5.08
C PRO A 37 -4.78 9.08 4.55
N LEU A 38 -5.04 8.04 3.77
CA LEU A 38 -6.33 7.80 3.13
C LEU A 38 -7.48 7.77 4.16
N CYS A 39 -7.19 7.36 5.40
CA CYS A 39 -8.13 7.37 6.51
C CYS A 39 -8.70 8.77 6.84
N GLN A 40 -8.02 9.85 6.46
CA GLN A 40 -8.45 11.25 6.65
C GLN A 40 -9.15 11.85 5.42
N ILE A 41 -9.16 11.15 4.28
CA ILE A 41 -9.76 11.63 3.05
C ILE A 41 -11.26 11.33 3.04
N HIS A 42 -12.09 12.38 3.00
CA HIS A 42 -13.55 12.27 3.03
C HIS A 42 -14.20 12.30 1.65
N HIS A 43 -13.49 12.79 0.64
CA HIS A 43 -13.96 12.92 -0.73
C HIS A 43 -12.77 12.77 -1.67
N VAL A 44 -12.98 12.05 -2.77
CA VAL A 44 -12.08 11.90 -3.92
C VAL A 44 -12.95 12.10 -5.16
N GLU A 45 -12.45 12.81 -6.17
CA GLU A 45 -13.24 13.08 -7.39
C GLU A 45 -13.54 11.80 -8.17
N ASP A 46 -12.55 10.91 -8.28
CA ASP A 46 -12.69 9.60 -8.90
C ASP A 46 -12.22 8.47 -7.97
N PRO A 47 -13.11 7.95 -7.10
CA PRO A 47 -12.79 6.83 -6.22
C PRO A 47 -12.39 5.55 -6.99
N ALA A 48 -12.83 5.38 -8.25
CA ALA A 48 -12.50 4.20 -9.03
C ALA A 48 -11.02 4.17 -9.39
N SER A 49 -10.47 5.30 -9.87
CA SER A 49 -9.05 5.41 -10.20
C SER A 49 -8.14 5.14 -9.00
N VAL A 50 -8.46 5.69 -7.83
CA VAL A 50 -7.66 5.47 -6.60
C VAL A 50 -7.80 4.02 -6.11
N TYR A 51 -8.98 3.42 -6.25
CA TYR A 51 -9.20 2.01 -5.93
C TYR A 51 -8.37 1.10 -6.82
N ASP A 52 -8.39 1.33 -8.14
CA ASP A 52 -7.64 0.55 -9.12
C ASP A 52 -6.14 0.66 -8.86
N GLU A 53 -5.63 1.87 -8.56
CA GLU A 53 -4.22 2.07 -8.19
C GLU A 53 -3.83 1.27 -6.93
N ALA A 54 -4.69 1.25 -5.90
CA ALA A 54 -4.46 0.44 -4.70
C ALA A 54 -4.43 -1.06 -5.00
N MET A 55 -5.35 -1.55 -5.83
CA MET A 55 -5.41 -2.97 -6.22
C MET A 55 -4.23 -3.39 -7.10
N GLU A 56 -3.84 -2.55 -8.06
CA GLU A 56 -2.65 -2.76 -8.87
C GLU A 56 -1.39 -2.83 -8.01
N LEU A 57 -1.31 -2.03 -6.94
CA LEU A 57 -0.19 -2.07 -6.01
C LEU A 57 -0.10 -3.40 -5.27
N ILE A 58 -1.23 -3.96 -4.82
CA ILE A 58 -1.31 -5.30 -4.22
C ILE A 58 -0.82 -6.36 -5.21
N VAL A 59 -1.30 -6.34 -6.46
CA VAL A 59 -0.85 -7.27 -7.52
C VAL A 59 0.64 -7.12 -7.80
N LYS A 60 1.13 -5.88 -7.90
CA LYS A 60 2.54 -5.60 -8.16
C LYS A 60 3.43 -6.13 -7.05
N LEU A 61 3.02 -6.01 -5.78
CA LEU A 61 3.71 -6.63 -4.64
C LEU A 61 3.73 -8.16 -4.77
N GLY A 62 2.57 -8.78 -5.04
CA GLY A 62 2.43 -10.22 -5.21
C GLY A 62 3.35 -10.78 -6.30
N ASN A 63 3.39 -10.10 -7.45
CA ASN A 63 4.27 -10.43 -8.58
C ASN A 63 5.77 -10.31 -8.24
N HIS A 64 6.12 -9.56 -7.19
CA HIS A 64 7.49 -9.47 -6.67
C HIS A 64 7.75 -10.39 -5.46
N GLY A 65 6.82 -11.31 -5.18
CA GLY A 65 6.94 -12.30 -4.11
C GLY A 65 6.61 -11.77 -2.72
N LEU A 66 5.93 -10.62 -2.64
CA LEU A 66 5.64 -9.91 -1.40
C LEU A 66 4.13 -9.70 -1.20
N ILE A 67 3.69 -9.78 0.04
CA ILE A 67 2.36 -9.38 0.50
C ILE A 67 2.58 -8.34 1.60
N HIS A 68 1.84 -7.24 1.60
CA HIS A 68 2.05 -6.17 2.58
C HIS A 68 1.79 -6.66 4.00
N GLY A 69 0.70 -7.41 4.19
CA GLY A 69 0.34 -7.98 5.47
C GLY A 69 -0.22 -6.95 6.46
N ASP A 70 -0.52 -5.74 6.01
CA ASP A 70 -1.28 -4.71 6.75
C ASP A 70 -1.72 -3.59 5.79
N PHE A 71 -2.23 -3.96 4.60
CA PHE A 71 -2.55 -2.99 3.55
C PHE A 71 -3.91 -2.32 3.84
N ASN A 72 -3.90 -1.10 4.34
CA ASN A 72 -5.09 -0.41 4.83
C ASN A 72 -4.97 1.13 4.67
N GLU A 73 -6.03 1.85 5.02
CA GLU A 73 -6.16 3.30 4.85
C GLU A 73 -5.19 4.15 5.70
N PHE A 74 -4.51 3.57 6.68
CA PHE A 74 -3.52 4.27 7.51
C PHE A 74 -2.12 4.21 6.90
N ASN A 75 -1.84 3.19 6.10
CA ASN A 75 -0.54 2.92 5.49
C ASN A 75 -0.45 3.39 4.02
N LEU A 76 -1.52 4.03 3.52
CA LEU A 76 -1.59 4.63 2.20
C LEU A 76 -1.76 6.14 2.32
N MET A 77 -0.81 6.89 1.76
CA MET A 77 -0.86 8.35 1.65
C MET A 77 -1.43 8.72 0.29
N LEU A 78 -2.40 9.62 0.24
CA LEU A 78 -2.93 10.20 -0.99
C LEU A 78 -2.40 11.62 -1.16
N ASP A 79 -1.75 11.90 -2.28
CA ASP A 79 -1.31 13.25 -2.61
C ASP A 79 -2.42 14.08 -3.26
N LYS A 80 -2.10 15.33 -3.62
CA LYS A 80 -3.06 16.29 -4.21
C LYS A 80 -3.50 15.93 -5.64
N ASP A 81 -2.78 15.04 -6.30
CA ASP A 81 -3.02 14.59 -7.67
C ASP A 81 -3.68 13.19 -7.65
N ASP A 82 -4.22 12.79 -6.48
CA ASP A 82 -4.87 11.51 -6.19
C ASP A 82 -3.98 10.27 -6.39
N HIS A 83 -2.65 10.42 -6.29
CA HIS A 83 -1.72 9.28 -6.34
C HIS A 83 -1.43 8.68 -4.97
N ILE A 84 -1.35 7.36 -4.92
CA ILE A 84 -1.11 6.60 -3.69
C ILE A 84 0.39 6.40 -3.49
N THR A 85 0.87 6.71 -2.29
CA THR A 85 2.18 6.29 -1.79
C THR A 85 2.05 5.39 -0.58
N MET A 86 2.66 4.21 -0.65
CA MET A 86 2.65 3.23 0.43
C MET A 86 3.76 3.52 1.44
N ILE A 87 3.39 3.51 2.72
CA ILE A 87 4.28 3.67 3.87
C ILE A 87 4.13 2.48 4.82
N ASP A 88 5.03 2.37 5.81
CA ASP A 88 4.97 1.39 6.90
C ASP A 88 4.77 -0.10 6.49
N PHE A 89 5.86 -0.73 6.02
CA PHE A 89 5.86 -2.15 5.59
C PHE A 89 6.83 -3.08 6.36
N PRO A 90 6.99 -3.00 7.69
CA PRO A 90 7.83 -3.93 8.45
C PRO A 90 7.26 -5.35 8.50
N GLN A 91 5.95 -5.52 8.29
CA GLN A 91 5.20 -6.77 8.44
C GLN A 91 5.03 -7.57 7.14
N MET A 92 5.73 -7.22 6.06
CA MET A 92 5.58 -7.92 4.79
C MET A 92 5.86 -9.41 4.89
N VAL A 93 5.01 -10.18 4.21
CA VAL A 93 5.02 -11.65 4.14
C VAL A 93 5.44 -12.09 2.74
N SER A 94 6.12 -13.24 2.62
CA SER A 94 6.43 -13.82 1.31
C SER A 94 5.22 -14.54 0.71
N THR A 95 5.05 -14.48 -0.60
CA THR A 95 4.01 -15.27 -1.31
C THR A 95 4.24 -16.78 -1.21
N SER A 96 5.42 -17.25 -0.76
CA SER A 96 5.69 -18.66 -0.48
C SER A 96 5.25 -19.10 0.94
N HIS A 97 4.70 -18.21 1.75
CA HIS A 97 4.21 -18.54 3.08
C HIS A 97 2.99 -19.49 3.00
N PRO A 98 2.84 -20.50 3.89
CA PRO A 98 1.69 -21.43 3.85
C PRO A 98 0.32 -20.77 3.87
N ASN A 99 0.21 -19.58 4.50
CA ASN A 99 -1.01 -18.78 4.58
C ASN A 99 -0.98 -17.55 3.64
N ALA A 100 -0.16 -17.54 2.59
CA ALA A 100 0.02 -16.39 1.71
C ALA A 100 -1.31 -15.90 1.09
N GLU A 101 -2.12 -16.82 0.57
CA GLU A 101 -3.46 -16.52 0.02
C GLU A 101 -4.33 -15.79 1.04
N TRP A 102 -4.37 -16.25 2.29
CA TRP A 102 -5.15 -15.59 3.35
C TRP A 102 -4.67 -14.16 3.63
N TYR A 103 -3.36 -13.91 3.65
CA TYR A 103 -2.83 -12.56 3.86
C TYR A 103 -3.15 -11.64 2.67
N PHE A 104 -3.04 -12.16 1.45
CA PHE A 104 -3.35 -11.43 0.23
C PHE A 104 -4.83 -11.04 0.18
N ASP A 105 -5.73 -12.01 0.39
CA ASP A 105 -7.18 -11.78 0.40
C ASP A 105 -7.60 -10.80 1.49
N ARG A 106 -6.92 -10.83 2.65
CA ARG A 106 -7.18 -9.87 3.73
C ARG A 106 -6.78 -8.45 3.33
N ASP A 107 -5.61 -8.27 2.72
CA ASP A 107 -5.16 -6.97 2.21
C ASP A 107 -6.15 -6.42 1.16
N VAL A 108 -6.61 -7.25 0.22
CA VAL A 108 -7.65 -6.89 -0.77
C VAL A 108 -8.96 -6.50 -0.08
N LYS A 109 -9.41 -7.32 0.88
CA LYS A 109 -10.66 -7.08 1.61
C LYS A 109 -10.64 -5.77 2.39
N CYS A 110 -9.53 -5.44 3.05
CA CYS A 110 -9.38 -4.19 3.79
C CYS A 110 -9.64 -2.96 2.90
N ILE A 111 -9.06 -2.94 1.70
CA ILE A 111 -9.29 -1.85 0.74
C ILE A 111 -10.74 -1.82 0.27
N ARG A 112 -11.32 -2.97 -0.10
CA ARG A 112 -12.73 -3.03 -0.53
C ARG A 112 -13.69 -2.51 0.54
N GLU A 113 -13.53 -2.94 1.78
CA GLU A 113 -14.35 -2.49 2.90
C GLU A 113 -14.19 -0.99 3.18
N PHE A 114 -12.96 -0.47 3.09
CA PHE A 114 -12.69 0.95 3.27
C PHE A 114 -13.37 1.80 2.18
N PHE A 115 -13.21 1.44 0.90
CA PHE A 115 -13.81 2.19 -0.21
C PHE A 115 -15.33 2.18 -0.18
N MET A 116 -15.94 1.04 0.16
CA MET A 116 -17.39 0.95 0.32
C MET A 116 -17.86 1.84 1.47
N LYS A 117 -17.20 1.79 2.62
CA LYS A 117 -17.58 2.56 3.81
C LYS A 117 -17.35 4.06 3.65
N ARG A 118 -16.26 4.45 3.00
CA ARG A 118 -15.83 5.85 2.90
C ARG A 118 -16.43 6.59 1.71
N PHE A 119 -16.48 5.94 0.56
CA PHE A 119 -16.85 6.57 -0.71
C PHE A 119 -18.12 5.97 -1.32
N SER A 120 -18.74 4.96 -0.68
CA SER A 120 -19.86 4.20 -1.26
C SER A 120 -19.52 3.62 -2.64
N TYR A 121 -18.25 3.27 -2.82
CA TYR A 121 -17.71 2.70 -4.04
C TYR A 121 -17.51 1.19 -3.87
N GLU A 122 -18.03 0.41 -4.81
CA GLU A 122 -17.86 -1.04 -4.88
C GLU A 122 -17.46 -1.43 -6.32
N SER A 123 -16.56 -2.40 -6.43
CA SER A 123 -16.10 -2.95 -7.70
C SER A 123 -16.06 -4.47 -7.65
N GLU A 124 -16.47 -5.11 -8.75
CA GLU A 124 -16.30 -6.55 -8.98
C GLU A 124 -14.89 -6.88 -9.49
N LEU A 125 -14.13 -5.87 -9.92
CA LEU A 125 -12.74 -6.02 -10.33
C LEU A 125 -11.86 -5.91 -9.08
N TYR A 126 -11.36 -7.04 -8.60
CA TYR A 126 -10.36 -7.11 -7.55
C TYR A 126 -9.48 -8.34 -7.78
N PRO A 127 -8.21 -8.29 -7.37
CA PRO A 127 -7.30 -9.40 -7.61
C PRO A 127 -7.60 -10.56 -6.66
N THR A 128 -7.28 -11.77 -7.13
CA THR A 128 -7.23 -13.00 -6.34
C THR A 128 -5.80 -13.54 -6.40
N PHE A 129 -5.40 -14.32 -5.38
CA PHE A 129 -4.04 -14.86 -5.27
C PHE A 129 -3.61 -15.73 -6.46
#